data_AF-A0A843CZW5-F1
#
_entry.id   AF-A0A843CZW5-F1
#
_cell.length_a   1.000
_cell.length_b   1.000
_cell.length_c   1.000
_cell.angle_alpha   90.00
_cell.angle_beta   90.00
_cell.angle_gamma   90.00
#
_symmetry.space_group_name_H-M   'P 1'
#
loop_
_entity.id
_entity.type
_entity.pdbx_description
1 polymer ?
#
loop_
_entity_poly.entity_id
_entity_poly.type
_entity_poly.pdbx_seq_one_letter_code
_entity_poly.pdbx_strand_id
1 'polypeptide(L)'
;MDGRRLTLSDGIKAVSIARDAILASFENRPVDFPDELPILFREERGLFVTLTMDGCLRGCIGFPYPVMSIEEALPKAAKAAAFDDPRFIPLSKADLGNVRIEVTVLTEPKLLDCDFRDYEKHIVIGKHGLIAVYPNARGLLLPQVATEYKVDAMEFLCMTAQKAGMPPMSWKYDARIYTFEGQIFSETEPKGKVIEQTYREKKDCAENDKNENKKNADENPAGKTKK
;
A
#
# COMPACT_ATOMS: atom_id res chain seq x y z
N MET A 1 9.37 3.99 -24.64
CA MET A 1 8.79 4.05 -23.29
C MET A 1 8.34 2.63 -22.94
N ASP A 2 8.80 2.09 -21.81
CA ASP A 2 8.49 0.72 -21.38
C ASP A 2 6.98 0.62 -21.12
N GLY A 3 6.22 0.05 -22.07
CA GLY A 3 4.75 -0.01 -22.07
C GLY A 3 4.12 -0.89 -20.99
N ARG A 4 4.84 -1.11 -19.88
CA ARG A 4 4.50 -1.99 -18.77
C ARG A 4 4.28 -1.24 -17.45
N ARG A 5 4.32 0.09 -17.47
CA ARG A 5 4.02 0.96 -16.32
C ARG A 5 2.79 1.81 -16.60
N LEU A 6 2.02 2.06 -15.55
CA LEU A 6 0.89 2.98 -15.58
C LEU A 6 1.40 4.42 -15.70
N THR A 7 0.71 5.22 -16.50
CA THR A 7 0.90 6.68 -16.57
C THR A 7 0.15 7.37 -15.43
N LEU A 8 0.41 8.66 -15.20
CA LEU A 8 -0.37 9.46 -14.24
C LEU A 8 -1.87 9.50 -14.60
N SER A 9 -2.20 9.53 -15.89
CA SER A 9 -3.60 9.47 -16.37
C SER A 9 -4.27 8.16 -15.95
N ASP A 10 -3.55 7.05 -16.06
CA ASP A 10 -4.04 5.73 -15.64
C ASP A 10 -4.20 5.67 -14.11
N GLY A 11 -3.26 6.25 -13.38
CA GLY A 11 -3.33 6.40 -11.92
C GLY A 11 -4.53 7.23 -11.45
N ILE A 12 -4.85 8.33 -12.14
CA ILE A 12 -6.06 9.13 -11.88
C ILE A 12 -7.32 8.27 -12.05
N LYS A 13 -7.39 7.49 -13.14
CA LYS A 13 -8.51 6.56 -13.37
C LYS A 13 -8.60 5.50 -12.26
N ALA A 14 -7.47 4.93 -11.85
CA ALA A 14 -7.42 3.94 -10.78
C ALA A 14 -7.97 4.50 -9.46
N VAL A 15 -7.52 5.67 -9.05
CA VAL A 15 -8.00 6.33 -7.83
C VAL A 15 -9.49 6.66 -7.95
N SER A 16 -9.95 7.14 -9.11
CA SER A 16 -11.37 7.43 -9.37
C SER A 16 -12.24 6.18 -9.25
N ILE A 17 -11.83 5.05 -9.84
CA ILE A 17 -12.54 3.78 -9.77
C ILE A 17 -12.58 3.26 -8.32
N ALA A 18 -11.47 3.36 -7.59
CA ALA A 18 -11.43 2.97 -6.18
C ALA A 18 -12.40 3.82 -5.33
N ARG A 19 -12.46 5.13 -5.58
CA ARG A 19 -13.42 6.02 -4.92
C ARG A 19 -14.86 5.66 -5.27
N ASP A 20 -15.14 5.44 -6.54
CA ASP A 20 -16.47 5.08 -7.01
C ASP A 20 -16.91 3.74 -6.42
N ALA A 21 -16.03 2.74 -6.35
CA ALA A 21 -16.33 1.44 -5.76
C ALA A 21 -16.80 1.52 -4.29
N ILE A 22 -16.20 2.42 -3.52
CA ILE A 22 -16.60 2.68 -2.13
C ILE A 22 -17.96 3.40 -2.10
N LEU A 23 -18.15 4.42 -2.94
CA LEU A 23 -19.41 5.16 -3.03
C LEU A 23 -20.59 4.27 -3.49
N ALA A 24 -20.38 3.49 -4.53
CA ALA A 24 -21.31 2.54 -5.11
C ALA A 24 -21.78 1.50 -4.07
N SER A 25 -20.89 1.09 -3.15
CA SER A 25 -21.23 0.18 -2.05
C SER A 25 -22.22 0.80 -1.06
N PHE A 26 -22.16 2.12 -0.81
CA PHE A 26 -23.16 2.81 0.02
C PHE A 26 -24.49 3.03 -0.70
N GLU A 27 -24.46 3.13 -2.03
CA GLU A 27 -25.63 3.41 -2.87
C GLU A 27 -26.28 2.14 -3.42
N ASN A 28 -25.68 0.99 -3.18
CA ASN A 28 -26.10 -0.32 -3.68
C ASN A 28 -26.27 -0.33 -5.21
N ARG A 29 -25.31 0.28 -5.92
CA ARG A 29 -25.24 0.34 -7.39
C ARG A 29 -23.97 -0.33 -7.90
N PRO A 30 -23.89 -0.68 -9.20
CA PRO A 30 -22.63 -1.09 -9.80
C PRO A 30 -21.59 0.05 -9.78
N VAL A 31 -20.32 -0.35 -9.89
CA VAL A 31 -19.19 0.58 -10.05
C VAL A 31 -19.19 1.12 -11.47
N ASP A 32 -19.05 2.43 -11.58
CA ASP A 32 -18.94 3.11 -12.86
C ASP A 32 -17.47 3.11 -13.31
N PHE A 33 -17.24 2.53 -14.49
CA PHE A 33 -15.94 2.57 -15.13
C PHE A 33 -15.91 3.66 -16.20
N PRO A 34 -14.79 4.35 -16.39
CA PRO A 34 -14.59 5.22 -17.55
C PRO A 34 -14.78 4.46 -18.87
N ASP A 35 -15.36 5.10 -19.88
CA ASP A 35 -15.60 4.50 -21.21
C ASP A 35 -14.35 3.85 -21.81
N GLU A 36 -13.19 4.48 -21.59
CA GLU A 36 -11.88 3.99 -22.05
C GLU A 36 -10.97 3.62 -20.87
N LEU A 37 -10.91 2.32 -20.60
CA LEU A 37 -9.93 1.74 -19.69
C LEU A 37 -8.58 1.50 -20.40
N PRO A 38 -7.45 1.86 -19.74
CA PRO A 38 -6.13 1.56 -20.27
C PRO A 38 -5.94 0.05 -20.47
N ILE A 39 -5.19 -0.35 -21.50
CA ILE A 39 -4.97 -1.78 -21.81
C ILE A 39 -4.37 -2.52 -20.61
N LEU A 40 -3.45 -1.87 -19.87
CA LEU A 40 -2.84 -2.42 -18.65
C LEU A 40 -3.85 -2.80 -17.56
N PHE A 41 -5.07 -2.24 -17.56
CA PHE A 41 -6.07 -2.60 -16.56
C PHE A 41 -6.58 -4.03 -16.71
N ARG A 42 -6.44 -4.60 -17.92
CA ARG A 42 -6.80 -5.97 -18.24
C ARG A 42 -5.71 -6.98 -17.89
N GLU A 43 -4.52 -6.51 -17.49
CA GLU A 43 -3.42 -7.38 -17.09
C GLU A 43 -3.52 -7.78 -15.62
N GLU A 44 -3.10 -9.01 -15.34
CA GLU A 44 -3.00 -9.50 -13.96
C GLU A 44 -1.84 -8.79 -13.25
N ARG A 45 -2.17 -8.07 -12.19
CA ARG A 45 -1.23 -7.33 -11.34
C ARG A 45 -1.65 -7.42 -9.90
N GLY A 46 -0.66 -7.42 -9.00
CA GLY A 46 -0.94 -7.18 -7.60
C GLY A 46 -1.30 -5.71 -7.38
N LEU A 47 -2.19 -5.41 -6.44
CA LEU A 47 -2.51 -4.03 -6.06
C LEU A 47 -2.99 -3.93 -4.62
N PHE A 48 -2.90 -2.72 -4.07
CA PHE A 48 -3.42 -2.35 -2.75
C PHE A 48 -4.17 -1.03 -2.85
N VAL A 49 -5.25 -0.92 -2.07
CA VAL A 49 -5.94 0.35 -1.84
C VAL A 49 -5.74 0.71 -0.37
N THR A 50 -5.20 1.90 -0.15
CA THR A 50 -4.99 2.48 1.17
C THR A 50 -5.91 3.68 1.33
N LEU A 51 -6.60 3.72 2.46
CA LEU A 51 -7.43 4.83 2.88
C LEU A 51 -6.73 5.55 4.03
N THR A 52 -6.63 6.88 3.94
CA THR A 52 -6.14 7.72 5.03
C THR A 52 -7.14 8.81 5.36
N MET A 53 -7.27 9.16 6.63
CA MET A 53 -8.17 10.20 7.11
C MET A 53 -7.42 11.00 8.18
N ASP A 54 -7.40 12.33 8.05
CA ASP A 54 -6.63 13.23 8.93
C ASP A 54 -5.14 12.85 9.06
N GLY A 55 -4.56 12.33 7.98
CA GLY A 55 -3.18 11.86 7.93
C GLY A 55 -2.96 10.44 8.48
N CYS A 56 -3.95 9.86 9.16
CA CYS A 56 -3.85 8.53 9.77
C CYS A 56 -4.36 7.43 8.84
N LEU A 57 -3.79 6.23 8.96
CA LEU A 57 -4.28 5.03 8.26
C LEU A 57 -5.70 4.69 8.71
N ARG A 58 -6.61 4.50 7.75
CA ARG A 58 -8.03 4.19 7.99
C ARG A 58 -8.48 2.84 7.44
N GLY A 59 -7.68 2.26 6.54
CA GLY A 59 -7.86 0.93 5.97
C GLY A 59 -6.81 0.67 4.89
N CYS A 60 -6.35 -0.57 4.75
CA CYS A 60 -5.47 -0.97 3.65
C CYS A 60 -5.65 -2.44 3.33
N ILE A 61 -6.18 -2.74 2.14
CA ILE A 61 -6.39 -4.09 1.66
C ILE A 61 -5.96 -4.18 0.20
N GLY A 62 -5.45 -5.34 -0.18
CA GLY A 62 -5.01 -5.60 -1.54
C GLY A 62 -4.76 -7.07 -1.81
N PHE A 63 -4.44 -7.34 -3.06
CA PHE A 63 -4.07 -8.65 -3.57
C PHE A 63 -2.61 -8.58 -4.01
N PRO A 64 -1.66 -9.09 -3.21
CA PRO A 64 -0.24 -8.99 -3.52
C PRO A 64 0.17 -9.75 -4.78
N TYR A 65 -0.52 -10.86 -5.07
CA TYR A 65 -0.19 -11.72 -6.20
C TYR A 65 -1.03 -11.35 -7.43
N PRO A 66 -0.46 -11.40 -8.64
CA PRO A 66 -1.18 -11.18 -9.89
C PRO A 66 -2.06 -12.40 -10.18
N VAL A 67 -3.28 -12.41 -9.63
CA VAL A 67 -4.26 -13.50 -9.83
C VAL A 67 -5.59 -13.01 -10.41
N MET A 68 -5.71 -11.70 -10.60
CA MET A 68 -6.86 -10.99 -11.15
C MET A 68 -6.35 -9.78 -11.91
N SER A 69 -7.09 -9.34 -12.92
CA SER A 69 -6.80 -8.08 -13.61
C SER A 69 -6.96 -6.88 -12.67
N ILE A 70 -6.30 -5.75 -12.96
CA ILE A 70 -6.49 -4.51 -12.18
C ILE A 70 -7.97 -4.11 -12.16
N GLU A 71 -8.65 -4.20 -13.31
CA GLU A 71 -10.08 -3.90 -13.47
C GLU A 71 -10.95 -4.67 -12.47
N GLU A 72 -10.65 -5.95 -12.26
CA GLU A 72 -11.38 -6.81 -11.32
C GLU A 72 -10.94 -6.64 -9.86
N ALA A 73 -9.64 -6.49 -9.63
CA ALA A 73 -9.05 -6.46 -8.30
C ALA A 73 -9.27 -5.11 -7.59
N LEU A 74 -9.27 -4.01 -8.33
CA LEU A 74 -9.28 -2.66 -7.79
C LEU A 74 -10.58 -2.34 -7.02
N PRO A 75 -11.79 -2.57 -7.56
CA PRO A 75 -13.02 -2.33 -6.81
C PRO A 75 -13.14 -3.22 -5.57
N LYS A 76 -12.69 -4.48 -5.68
CA LYS A 76 -12.70 -5.44 -4.56
C LYS A 76 -11.78 -4.97 -3.43
N ALA A 77 -10.56 -4.56 -3.76
CA ALA A 77 -9.60 -4.04 -2.80
C ALA A 77 -10.08 -2.74 -2.16
N ALA A 78 -10.67 -1.82 -2.93
CA ALA A 78 -11.21 -0.57 -2.41
C ALA A 78 -12.36 -0.78 -1.43
N LYS A 79 -13.31 -1.66 -1.78
CA LYS A 79 -14.41 -2.05 -0.90
C LYS A 79 -13.88 -2.69 0.38
N ALA A 80 -12.98 -3.66 0.26
CA ALA A 80 -12.42 -4.34 1.42
C ALA A 80 -11.62 -3.40 2.32
N ALA A 81 -10.85 -2.46 1.76
CA ALA A 81 -10.14 -1.44 2.53
C ALA A 81 -11.09 -0.53 3.32
N ALA A 82 -12.29 -0.24 2.79
CA ALA A 82 -13.28 0.60 3.44
C ALA A 82 -14.08 -0.14 4.54
N PHE A 83 -14.38 -1.42 4.34
CA PHE A 83 -15.40 -2.12 5.15
C PHE A 83 -14.90 -3.39 5.85
N ASP A 84 -13.85 -4.03 5.32
CA ASP A 84 -13.45 -5.38 5.72
C ASP A 84 -12.03 -5.43 6.34
N ASP A 85 -11.34 -4.29 6.49
CA ASP A 85 -10.06 -4.24 7.21
C ASP A 85 -10.31 -4.47 8.72
N PRO A 86 -9.88 -5.61 9.30
CA PRO A 86 -10.27 -6.02 10.65
C PRO A 86 -9.68 -5.13 11.75
N ARG A 87 -8.75 -4.24 11.41
CA ARG A 87 -8.14 -3.29 12.36
C ARG A 87 -9.02 -2.07 12.61
N PHE A 88 -10.02 -1.83 11.77
CA PHE A 88 -10.82 -0.61 11.81
C PHE A 88 -12.31 -0.92 11.74
N ILE A 89 -13.13 -0.01 12.28
CA ILE A 89 -14.57 -0.06 12.05
C ILE A 89 -14.87 0.24 10.57
N PRO A 90 -15.93 -0.33 9.97
CA PRO A 90 -16.31 0.00 8.60
C PRO A 90 -16.51 1.51 8.42
N LEU A 91 -16.16 2.03 7.24
CA LEU A 91 -16.28 3.45 6.91
C LEU A 91 -17.76 3.89 6.89
N SER A 92 -18.07 5.08 7.41
CA SER A 92 -19.40 5.68 7.26
C SER A 92 -19.50 6.47 5.95
N LYS A 93 -20.72 6.71 5.44
CA LYS A 93 -20.91 7.54 4.25
C LYS A 93 -20.42 8.99 4.46
N ALA A 94 -20.49 9.49 5.69
CA ALA A 94 -20.01 10.82 6.05
C ALA A 94 -18.47 10.89 6.02
N ASP A 95 -17.79 9.82 6.43
CA ASP A 95 -16.32 9.76 6.48
C ASP A 95 -15.71 9.86 5.07
N LEU A 96 -16.39 9.33 4.04
CA LEU A 96 -15.87 9.27 2.67
C LEU A 96 -15.50 10.64 2.09
N GLY A 97 -16.12 11.72 2.60
CA GLY A 97 -15.77 13.10 2.25
C GLY A 97 -14.39 13.53 2.73
N ASN A 98 -13.87 12.92 3.79
CA ASN A 98 -12.61 13.26 4.46
C ASN A 98 -11.51 12.23 4.21
N VAL A 99 -11.81 11.14 3.52
CA VAL A 99 -10.84 10.10 3.18
C VAL A 99 -10.03 10.49 1.95
N ARG A 100 -8.71 10.38 2.04
CA ARG A 100 -7.77 10.32 0.92
C ARG A 100 -7.57 8.88 0.49
N ILE A 101 -7.64 8.66 -0.82
CA ILE A 101 -7.44 7.34 -1.43
C ILE A 101 -6.06 7.28 -2.09
N GLU A 102 -5.39 6.16 -1.85
CA GLU A 102 -4.14 5.79 -2.48
C GLU A 102 -4.29 4.40 -3.10
N VAL A 103 -3.86 4.25 -4.35
CA VAL A 103 -3.82 2.99 -5.08
C VAL A 103 -2.36 2.68 -5.38
N THR A 104 -1.87 1.56 -4.85
CA THR A 104 -0.56 1.02 -5.18
C THR A 104 -0.73 -0.14 -6.15
N VAL A 105 -0.20 -0.01 -7.38
CA VAL A 105 -0.19 -1.11 -8.36
C VAL A 105 1.22 -1.67 -8.46
N LEU A 106 1.35 -2.98 -8.36
CA LEU A 106 2.61 -3.69 -8.50
C LEU A 106 2.88 -3.96 -9.99
N THR A 107 4.14 -3.84 -10.41
CA THR A 107 4.53 -4.23 -11.77
C THR A 107 4.44 -5.75 -11.94
N GLU A 108 4.48 -6.22 -13.19
CA GLU A 108 4.62 -7.65 -13.47
C GLU A 108 5.87 -8.20 -12.76
N PRO A 109 5.74 -9.28 -11.96
CA PRO A 109 6.91 -9.90 -11.34
C PRO A 109 7.83 -10.49 -12.40
N LYS A 110 9.08 -10.05 -12.43
CA LYS A 110 10.11 -10.54 -13.34
C LYS A 110 10.96 -11.58 -12.64
N LEU A 111 11.09 -12.76 -13.24
CA LEU A 111 11.99 -13.79 -12.75
C LEU A 111 13.42 -13.25 -12.75
N LEU A 112 14.12 -13.46 -11.64
CA LEU A 112 15.52 -13.12 -11.52
C LEU A 112 16.36 -14.26 -12.12
N ASP A 113 16.46 -14.26 -13.44
CA ASP A 113 17.08 -15.32 -14.25
C ASP A 113 18.61 -15.17 -14.29
N CYS A 114 19.26 -15.46 -13.16
CA CYS A 114 20.71 -15.48 -13.02
C CYS A 114 21.13 -16.48 -11.92
N ASP A 115 22.43 -16.66 -11.70
CA ASP A 115 22.92 -17.49 -10.61
C ASP A 115 22.59 -16.86 -9.24
N PHE A 116 22.23 -17.67 -8.24
CA PHE A 116 21.87 -17.17 -6.91
C PHE A 116 22.97 -16.32 -6.26
N ARG A 117 24.24 -16.54 -6.64
CA ARG A 117 25.40 -15.77 -6.15
C ARG A 117 25.40 -14.33 -6.66
N ASP A 118 24.63 -14.03 -7.71
CA ASP A 118 24.51 -12.70 -8.29
C ASP A 118 23.22 -11.98 -7.87
N TYR A 119 22.33 -12.63 -7.12
CA TYR A 119 21.03 -12.06 -6.75
C TYR A 119 21.15 -10.67 -6.09
N GLU A 120 22.09 -10.51 -5.16
CA GLU A 120 22.35 -9.24 -4.49
C GLU A 120 22.61 -8.07 -5.45
N LYS A 121 23.27 -8.35 -6.59
CA LYS A 121 23.61 -7.32 -7.60
C LYS A 121 22.40 -6.86 -8.39
N HIS A 122 21.33 -7.66 -8.42
CA HIS A 122 20.10 -7.41 -9.18
C HIS A 122 18.94 -6.95 -8.31
N ILE A 123 19.09 -6.98 -6.98
CA ILE A 123 18.07 -6.53 -6.02
C ILE A 123 18.43 -5.13 -5.53
N VAL A 124 17.54 -4.17 -5.82
CA VAL A 124 17.71 -2.78 -5.35
C VAL A 124 16.79 -2.54 -4.16
N ILE A 125 17.37 -2.40 -2.97
CA ILE A 125 16.63 -2.15 -1.72
C ILE A 125 15.83 -0.84 -1.82
N GLY A 126 14.60 -0.87 -1.32
CA GLY A 126 13.66 0.26 -1.38
C GLY A 126 12.98 0.46 -2.75
N LYS A 127 13.45 -0.26 -3.78
CA LYS A 127 12.85 -0.23 -5.12
C LYS A 127 12.16 -1.54 -5.46
N HIS A 128 12.85 -2.67 -5.25
CA HIS A 128 12.33 -4.00 -5.57
C HIS A 128 11.62 -4.62 -4.37
N GLY A 129 10.43 -5.15 -4.60
CA GLY A 129 9.81 -6.19 -3.76
C GLY A 129 10.22 -7.56 -4.27
N LEU A 130 10.09 -8.57 -3.41
CA LEU A 130 10.49 -9.95 -3.71
C LEU A 130 9.32 -10.90 -3.60
N ILE A 131 9.27 -11.87 -4.52
CA ILE A 131 8.43 -13.07 -4.41
C ILE A 131 9.35 -14.29 -4.45
N ALA A 132 9.29 -15.11 -3.41
CA ALA A 132 9.91 -16.43 -3.40
C ALA A 132 8.84 -17.49 -3.66
N VAL A 133 8.98 -18.26 -4.75
CA VAL A 133 8.05 -19.32 -5.14
C VAL A 133 8.73 -20.68 -5.01
N TYR A 134 8.22 -21.49 -4.09
CA TYR A 134 8.58 -22.89 -3.86
C TYR A 134 7.48 -23.80 -4.45
N PRO A 135 7.69 -25.12 -4.54
CA PRO A 135 6.68 -26.04 -5.09
C PRO A 135 5.31 -25.97 -4.40
N ASN A 136 5.27 -25.83 -3.06
CA ASN A 136 4.03 -25.84 -2.27
C ASN A 136 3.84 -24.58 -1.41
N ALA A 137 4.69 -23.56 -1.60
CA ALA A 137 4.69 -22.37 -0.76
C ALA A 137 5.12 -21.13 -1.55
N ARG A 138 4.65 -19.96 -1.13
CA ARG A 138 5.12 -18.69 -1.67
C ARG A 138 5.08 -17.58 -0.63
N GLY A 139 6.07 -16.70 -0.68
CA GLY A 139 6.21 -15.54 0.18
C GLY A 139 6.42 -14.29 -0.66
N LEU A 140 5.81 -13.19 -0.25
CA LEU A 140 5.97 -11.89 -0.89
C LEU A 140 6.25 -10.83 0.17
N LEU A 141 7.25 -9.99 -0.09
CA LEU A 141 7.52 -8.77 0.67
C LEU A 141 7.57 -7.56 -0.26
N LEU A 142 6.95 -6.47 0.18
CA LEU A 142 6.87 -5.21 -0.57
C LEU A 142 8.20 -4.43 -0.48
N PRO A 143 8.48 -3.52 -1.44
CA PRO A 143 9.74 -2.77 -1.48
C PRO A 143 10.11 -2.06 -0.17
N GLN A 144 9.12 -1.47 0.52
CA GLN A 144 9.34 -0.69 1.74
C GLN A 144 9.77 -1.53 2.95
N VAL A 145 9.49 -2.83 2.96
CA VAL A 145 9.84 -3.69 4.10
C VAL A 145 11.36 -3.70 4.29
N ALA A 146 12.13 -3.79 3.21
CA ALA A 146 13.58 -3.82 3.32
C ALA A 146 14.16 -2.52 3.91
N THR A 147 13.59 -1.37 3.55
CA THR A 147 14.01 -0.07 4.08
C THR A 147 13.55 0.15 5.52
N GLU A 148 12.34 -0.26 5.88
CA GLU A 148 11.79 -0.12 7.25
C GLU A 148 12.60 -0.93 8.26
N TYR A 149 12.98 -2.16 7.90
CA TYR A 149 13.78 -3.03 8.76
C TYR A 149 15.29 -2.80 8.62
N LYS A 150 15.72 -1.89 7.73
CA LYS A 150 17.13 -1.57 7.45
C LYS A 150 17.97 -2.81 7.12
N VAL A 151 17.40 -3.69 6.32
CA VAL A 151 18.02 -4.95 5.91
C VAL A 151 18.66 -4.85 4.54
N ASP A 152 19.71 -5.64 4.31
CA ASP A 152 20.33 -5.77 3.00
C ASP A 152 19.57 -6.75 2.08
N ALA A 153 20.07 -6.94 0.85
CA ALA A 153 19.44 -7.83 -0.13
C ALA A 153 19.40 -9.30 0.31
N MET A 154 20.42 -9.77 1.05
CA MET A 154 20.49 -11.15 1.53
C MET A 154 19.50 -11.41 2.64
N GLU A 155 19.47 -10.50 3.61
CA GLU A 155 18.50 -10.51 4.69
C GLU A 155 17.07 -10.41 4.13
N PHE A 156 16.85 -9.58 3.12
CA PHE A 156 15.56 -9.45 2.46
C PHE A 156 15.11 -10.74 1.74
N LEU A 157 16.03 -11.45 1.08
CA LEU A 157 15.76 -12.79 0.52
C LEU A 157 15.41 -13.81 1.60
N CYS A 158 16.14 -13.81 2.72
CA CYS A 158 15.85 -14.68 3.87
C CYS A 158 14.48 -14.39 4.50
N MET A 159 14.15 -13.12 4.72
CA MET A 159 12.84 -12.70 5.21
C MET A 159 11.74 -13.14 4.25
N THR A 160 11.98 -13.05 2.93
CA THR A 160 11.00 -13.49 1.92
C THR A 160 10.78 -15.00 1.97
N ALA A 161 11.85 -15.80 2.15
CA ALA A 161 11.74 -17.24 2.37
C ALA A 161 10.95 -17.57 3.64
N GLN A 162 11.26 -16.91 4.76
CA GLN A 162 10.54 -17.06 6.02
C GLN A 162 9.06 -16.66 5.88
N LYS A 163 8.76 -15.63 5.09
CA LYS A 163 7.38 -15.23 4.77
C LYS A 163 6.62 -16.33 4.02
N ALA A 164 7.33 -17.16 3.26
CA ALA A 164 6.77 -18.37 2.63
C ALA A 164 6.65 -19.56 3.60
N GLY A 165 7.07 -19.42 4.86
CA GLY A 165 7.15 -20.52 5.82
C GLY A 165 8.36 -21.44 5.63
N MET A 166 9.35 -21.01 4.85
CA MET A 166 10.54 -21.80 4.52
C MET A 166 11.74 -21.40 5.40
N PRO A 167 12.73 -22.30 5.60
CA PRO A 167 13.95 -21.96 6.33
C PRO A 167 14.68 -20.75 5.72
N PRO A 168 15.40 -19.95 6.52
CA PRO A 168 16.32 -18.96 5.98
C PRO A 168 17.28 -19.62 4.98
N MET A 169 17.69 -18.88 3.94
CA MET A 169 18.62 -19.34 2.89
C MET A 169 18.10 -20.41 1.91
N SER A 170 16.91 -21.00 2.09
CA SER A 170 16.35 -21.96 1.12
C SER A 170 16.11 -21.35 -0.27
N TRP A 171 16.02 -20.02 -0.35
CA TRP A 171 15.86 -19.28 -1.60
C TRP A 171 16.98 -19.52 -2.62
N LYS A 172 18.13 -20.06 -2.20
CA LYS A 172 19.28 -20.35 -3.07
C LYS A 172 19.05 -21.54 -4.01
N TYR A 173 18.25 -22.52 -3.57
CA TYR A 173 18.18 -23.83 -4.23
C TYR A 173 16.75 -24.29 -4.49
N ASP A 174 15.80 -23.90 -3.62
CA ASP A 174 14.45 -24.46 -3.64
C ASP A 174 13.40 -23.46 -4.17
N ALA A 175 13.80 -22.22 -4.48
CA ALA A 175 12.90 -21.15 -4.87
C ALA A 175 13.21 -20.56 -6.25
N ARG A 176 12.16 -20.16 -6.95
CA ARG A 176 12.25 -19.14 -8.00
C ARG A 176 12.02 -17.77 -7.37
N ILE A 177 12.96 -16.85 -7.60
CA ILE A 177 12.87 -15.48 -7.07
C ILE A 177 12.41 -14.54 -8.17
N TYR A 178 11.38 -13.77 -7.87
CA TYR A 178 10.87 -12.72 -8.74
C TYR A 178 11.06 -11.36 -8.07
N THR A 179 11.34 -10.34 -8.87
CA THR A 179 11.36 -8.94 -8.46
C THR A 179 10.17 -8.20 -9.06
N PHE A 180 9.63 -7.25 -8.33
CA PHE A 180 8.62 -6.32 -8.83
C PHE A 180 8.83 -4.94 -8.21
N GLU A 181 8.24 -3.92 -8.80
CA GLU A 181 8.21 -2.56 -8.26
C GLU A 181 6.76 -2.18 -7.91
N GLY A 182 6.58 -1.13 -7.11
CA GLY A 182 5.27 -0.52 -6.85
C GLY A 182 5.16 0.86 -7.50
N GLN A 183 4.00 1.16 -8.07
CA GLN A 183 3.58 2.50 -8.48
C GLN A 183 2.47 2.98 -7.55
N ILE A 184 2.69 4.09 -6.87
CA ILE A 184 1.76 4.62 -5.88
C ILE A 184 1.08 5.85 -6.47
N PHE A 185 -0.23 5.83 -6.59
CA PHE A 185 -1.05 6.96 -7.02
C PHE A 185 -1.96 7.38 -5.88
N SER A 186 -1.86 8.64 -5.44
CA SER A 186 -2.57 9.11 -4.25
C SER A 186 -3.22 10.47 -4.48
N GLU A 187 -4.38 10.68 -3.86
CA GLU A 187 -4.92 12.03 -3.71
C GLU A 187 -4.08 12.87 -2.74
N THR A 188 -3.83 14.13 -3.10
CA THR A 188 -3.11 15.10 -2.25
C THR A 188 -3.93 15.54 -1.03
N GLU A 189 -5.24 15.63 -1.20
CA GLU A 189 -6.27 15.92 -0.20
C GLU A 189 -7.55 15.15 -0.60
N PRO A 190 -8.55 14.96 0.27
CA PRO A 190 -9.75 14.22 -0.08
C PRO A 190 -10.40 14.76 -1.37
N LYS A 191 -10.57 13.90 -2.39
CA LYS A 191 -11.09 14.26 -3.73
C LYS A 191 -10.25 15.31 -4.49
N GLY A 192 -9.03 15.56 -4.04
CA GLY A 192 -8.11 16.52 -4.64
C GLY A 192 -7.36 15.96 -5.84
N LYS A 193 -6.27 16.62 -6.21
CA LYS A 193 -5.41 16.19 -7.32
C LYS A 193 -4.72 14.87 -6.96
N VAL A 194 -4.62 13.97 -7.94
CA VAL A 194 -3.84 12.73 -7.83
C VAL A 194 -2.42 12.97 -8.30
N ILE A 195 -1.46 12.43 -7.57
CA ILE A 195 -0.02 12.44 -7.89
C ILE A 195 0.52 11.02 -7.88
N GLU A 196 1.57 10.76 -8.68
CA GLU A 196 2.39 9.56 -8.52
C GLU A 196 3.45 9.84 -7.44
N GLN A 197 3.47 9.03 -6.39
CA GLN A 197 4.45 9.13 -5.32
C GLN A 197 5.63 8.19 -5.59
N THR A 198 6.81 8.63 -5.16
CA THR A 198 7.94 7.74 -4.95
C THR A 198 7.88 7.23 -3.50
N TYR A 199 8.30 5.98 -3.26
CA TYR A 199 8.50 5.47 -1.91
C TYR A 199 9.48 6.40 -1.18
N ARG A 200 8.94 7.28 -0.32
CA ARG A 200 9.69 8.09 0.62
C ARG A 200 9.19 7.75 2.01
N GLU A 201 10.13 7.66 2.94
CA GLU A 201 9.93 7.32 4.35
C GLU A 201 8.66 7.99 4.89
N LYS A 202 7.69 7.18 5.34
CA LYS A 202 6.49 7.70 6.01
C LYS A 202 6.95 8.53 7.20
N LYS A 203 6.52 9.79 7.27
CA LYS A 203 6.51 10.52 8.54
C LYS A 203 5.48 9.86 9.44
N ASP A 204 5.92 9.28 10.54
CA ASP A 204 5.03 8.77 11.58
C ASP A 204 4.10 9.89 12.08
N CYS A 205 2.81 9.58 12.19
CA CYS A 205 1.77 10.49 12.69
C CYS A 205 1.84 10.77 14.20
N ALA A 206 2.98 10.53 14.85
CA ALA A 206 3.10 10.61 16.30
C ALA A 206 3.79 11.90 16.77
N GLU A 207 3.23 13.08 16.43
CA GLU A 207 3.72 14.34 17.01
C GLU A 207 2.69 15.47 16.95
N ASN A 208 1.53 15.31 17.59
CA ASN A 208 0.63 16.47 17.83
C ASN A 208 -0.29 16.38 19.06
N ASP A 209 0.06 15.59 20.08
CA ASP A 209 -0.74 15.49 21.33
C ASP A 209 0.02 15.84 22.62
N LYS A 210 1.19 16.49 22.53
CA LYS A 210 1.98 16.86 23.73
C LYS A 210 2.10 18.35 24.02
N ASN A 211 1.44 19.23 23.25
CA ASN A 211 1.61 20.68 23.45
C ASN A 211 0.36 21.46 23.91
N GLU A 212 -0.78 20.79 24.18
CA GLU A 212 -1.94 21.44 24.80
C GLU A 212 -2.03 21.27 26.32
N ASN A 213 -1.24 20.38 26.93
CA ASN A 213 -1.33 20.13 28.37
C ASN A 213 -0.29 20.87 29.24
N LYS A 214 0.24 22.00 28.76
CA LYS A 214 1.16 22.88 29.54
C LYS A 214 0.74 24.36 29.62
N LYS A 215 -0.48 24.73 29.20
CA LYS A 215 -0.95 26.12 29.29
C LYS A 215 -2.13 26.40 30.23
N ASN A 216 -2.64 25.41 30.96
CA ASN A 216 -3.73 25.60 31.94
C ASN A 216 -3.33 25.18 33.36
N ALA A 217 -2.20 25.66 33.86
CA ALA A 217 -1.79 25.48 35.27
C ALA A 217 -1.33 26.78 35.95
N ASP A 218 -1.58 27.94 35.35
CA ASP A 218 -1.34 29.25 35.97
C ASP A 218 -2.57 30.12 35.74
N GLU A 219 -3.58 29.97 36.60
CA GLU A 219 -4.57 31.01 36.92
C GLU A 219 -5.55 30.50 38.00
N ASN A 220 -5.26 30.79 39.28
CA ASN A 220 -6.27 31.38 40.17
C ASN A 220 -5.63 31.99 41.43
N PRO A 221 -5.82 33.30 41.69
CA PRO A 221 -5.38 33.98 42.91
C PRO A 221 -6.53 34.12 43.93
N ALA A 222 -6.35 33.60 45.15
CA ALA A 222 -7.03 34.06 46.38
C ALA A 222 -6.41 33.28 47.57
N GLY A 223 -5.94 33.85 48.68
CA GLY A 223 -6.38 35.06 49.32
C GLY A 223 -7.06 34.74 50.66
N LYS A 224 -6.27 34.72 51.74
CA LYS A 224 -6.59 35.20 53.11
C LYS A 224 -7.44 34.38 54.11
N THR A 225 -6.75 34.08 55.24
CA THR A 225 -7.05 34.33 56.68
C THR A 225 -7.73 33.31 57.62
N LYS A 226 -7.08 33.23 58.81
CA LYS A 226 -7.57 32.96 60.19
C LYS A 226 -7.92 31.49 60.47
N LYS A 227 -7.39 30.84 61.51
CA LYS A 227 -7.17 31.28 62.90
C LYS A 227 -6.04 30.48 63.55
#